data_AF-A0A1H7UZ38-F1
#
_entry.id   AF-A0A1H7UZ38-F1
#
_cell.length_a   1.000
_cell.length_b   1.000
_cell.length_c   1.000
_cell.angle_alpha   90.00
_cell.angle_beta   90.00
_cell.angle_gamma   90.00
#
_symmetry.space_group_name_H-M   'P 1'
#
loop_
_entity.id
_entity.type
_entity.pdbx_description
1 polymer ?
#
loop_
_entity_poly.entity_id
_entity_poly.type
_entity_poly.pdbx_seq_one_letter_code
_entity_poly.pdbx_strand_id
1 'polypeptide(L)' 'MRKATMIIDQYIKCSKTTAEEDSKSSIAKCSFCHKTTAEVKVLISGPSGVYICNECIDICNDIIKEDNHRR' A
#
# COMPACT_ATOMS: atom_id res chain seq x y z
N MET A 1 23.14 -18.50 -10.19
CA MET A 1 21.78 -18.07 -10.59
C MET A 1 20.92 -17.62 -9.38
N ARG A 2 21.41 -16.73 -8.49
CA ARG A 2 20.64 -16.23 -7.33
C ARG A 2 20.97 -14.77 -7.01
N LYS A 3 20.79 -13.85 -7.97
CA LYS A 3 21.01 -12.41 -7.76
C LYS A 3 19.94 -11.50 -8.38
N ALA A 4 18.84 -12.05 -8.90
CA ALA A 4 17.82 -11.25 -9.61
C ALA A 4 16.60 -10.83 -8.75
N THR A 5 16.51 -11.21 -7.48
CA THR A 5 15.30 -10.98 -6.65
C THR A 5 15.39 -9.84 -5.64
N MET A 6 16.51 -9.10 -5.55
CA MET A 6 16.65 -8.05 -4.51
C MET A 6 15.87 -6.75 -4.79
N ILE A 7 15.45 -6.49 -6.03
CA ILE A 7 14.69 -5.25 -6.34
C ILE A 7 13.19 -5.40 -6.01
N ILE A 8 12.63 -6.60 -6.07
CA ILE A 8 11.20 -6.83 -5.81
C ILE A 8 10.92 -6.99 -4.30
N ASP A 9 11.85 -7.58 -3.55
CA ASP A 9 11.72 -7.76 -2.09
C ASP A 9 11.76 -6.43 -1.31
N GLN A 10 12.39 -5.38 -1.86
CA GLN A 10 12.39 -4.06 -1.23
C GLN A 10 11.06 -3.31 -1.42
N TYR A 11 10.27 -3.68 -2.43
CA TYR A 11 9.00 -3.04 -2.74
C TYR A 11 7.79 -3.76 -2.11
N ILE A 12 7.97 -5.00 -1.65
CA ILE A 12 6.94 -5.81 -0.97
C ILE A 12 7.42 -6.16 0.44
N LYS A 13 7.87 -5.17 1.22
CA LYS A 13 8.07 -5.37 2.67
C LYS A 13 6.73 -5.33 3.39
N CYS A 14 5.86 -6.29 3.07
CA CYS A 14 4.68 -6.60 3.86
C CYS A 14 5.11 -7.61 4.92
N SER A 15 5.45 -7.15 6.12
CA SER A 15 5.58 -8.02 7.29
C SER A 15 5.15 -7.27 8.54
N LYS A 16 3.86 -7.49 8.86
CA LYS A 16 3.36 -7.74 10.22
C LYS A 16 4.02 -6.92 11.32
N THR A 17 3.49 -5.73 11.60
CA THR A 17 3.56 -5.19 12.97
C THR A 17 2.14 -5.21 13.52
N THR A 18 1.87 -6.29 14.26
CA THR A 18 0.84 -6.29 15.29
C THR A 18 1.08 -5.12 16.22
N ALA A 19 -0.01 -4.44 16.56
CA ALA A 19 -0.07 -3.35 17.52
C ALA A 19 0.68 -3.69 18.80
N GLU A 20 1.68 -2.90 19.20
CA GLU A 20 2.09 -2.59 20.58
C GLU A 20 2.79 -1.21 20.63
N GLU A 21 2.84 -0.64 21.83
CA GLU A 21 2.64 0.78 22.17
C GLU A 21 3.82 1.73 21.94
N ASP A 22 3.51 2.96 21.51
CA ASP A 22 4.34 4.12 21.84
C ASP A 22 3.46 5.38 21.95
N SER A 23 3.71 6.16 22.99
CA SER A 23 2.95 7.35 23.33
C SER A 23 3.06 8.36 22.19
N LYS A 24 1.93 8.66 21.54
CA LYS A 24 1.81 9.51 20.33
C LYS A 24 2.17 8.80 19.00
N SER A 25 1.70 7.57 18.79
CA SER A 25 1.96 6.74 17.60
C SER A 25 0.98 6.99 16.44
N SER A 26 1.51 7.50 15.33
CA SER A 26 0.80 7.76 14.09
C SER A 26 0.40 6.45 13.39
N ILE A 27 -0.84 5.99 13.58
CA ILE A 27 -1.39 4.83 12.85
C ILE A 27 -1.19 5.06 11.35
N ALA A 28 -0.53 4.11 10.66
CA ALA A 28 -0.34 4.18 9.22
C ALA A 28 -1.71 4.15 8.52
N LYS A 29 -1.97 5.15 7.68
CA LYS A 29 -3.24 5.32 6.96
C LYS A 29 -2.98 5.40 5.46
N CYS A 30 -3.90 4.86 4.67
CA CYS A 30 -3.88 5.04 3.23
C CYS A 30 -3.90 6.54 2.88
N SER A 31 -3.00 6.98 2.01
CA SER A 31 -2.90 8.38 1.59
C SER A 31 -4.09 8.84 0.71
N PHE A 32 -4.91 7.91 0.25
CA PHE A 32 -6.06 8.19 -0.64
C PHE A 32 -7.38 8.17 0.12
N CYS A 33 -7.71 7.05 0.77
CA CYS A 33 -8.98 6.88 1.48
C CYS A 33 -8.88 7.14 2.99
N HIS A 34 -7.68 7.42 3.52
CA HIS A 34 -7.42 7.67 4.94
C HIS A 34 -7.80 6.53 5.91
N LYS A 35 -8.14 5.35 5.37
CA LYS A 35 -8.39 4.15 6.15
C LYS A 35 -7.10 3.62 6.77
N THR A 36 -7.24 3.10 7.98
CA THR A 36 -6.17 2.49 8.76
C THR A 36 -5.94 1.02 8.36
N THR A 37 -4.84 0.43 8.80
CA THR A 37 -4.54 -1.00 8.62
C THR A 37 -5.60 -1.95 9.21
N ALA A 38 -6.43 -1.48 10.14
CA ALA A 38 -7.53 -2.26 10.71
C ALA A 38 -8.77 -2.31 9.79
N GLU A 39 -8.94 -1.31 8.94
CA GLU A 39 -10.12 -1.15 8.07
C GLU A 39 -9.91 -1.75 6.67
N VAL A 40 -8.66 -2.00 6.27
CA VAL A 40 -8.31 -2.51 4.94
C VAL A 40 -7.60 -3.85 5.03
N LYS A 41 -7.89 -4.74 4.07
CA LYS A 41 -7.31 -6.09 4.04
C LYS A 41 -5.82 -6.06 3.74
N VAL A 42 -5.38 -5.12 2.91
CA VAL A 42 -3.98 -4.94 2.52
C VAL A 42 -3.67 -3.45 2.49
N LEU A 43 -2.60 -3.05 3.16
CA LEU A 43 -2.00 -1.73 3.06
C LEU A 43 -0.55 -1.88 2.59
N ILE A 44 -0.23 -1.27 1.46
CA ILE A 44 1.10 -1.29 0.84
C ILE A 44 1.83 0.00 1.23
N SER A 45 3.07 -0.15 1.67
CA SER A 45 3.96 0.98 2.00
C SER A 45 4.93 1.21 0.85
N GLY A 46 4.95 2.43 0.30
CA GLY A 46 5.85 2.84 -0.77
C GLY A 46 7.11 3.55 -0.26
N PRO A 47 8.15 3.68 -1.11
CA PRO A 47 9.23 4.61 -0.84
C PRO A 47 8.66 6.03 -0.67
N SER A 48 9.26 6.83 0.21
CA SER A 48 8.78 8.18 0.57
C SER A 48 7.58 8.25 1.53
N GLY A 49 7.21 7.15 2.19
CA GLY A 49 6.19 7.18 3.25
C GLY A 49 4.75 7.35 2.73
N VAL A 50 4.52 6.97 1.47
CA VAL A 50 3.19 6.93 0.86
C VAL A 50 2.56 5.56 1.13
N TYR A 51 1.26 5.53 1.42
CA TYR A 51 0.54 4.28 1.68
C TYR A 51 -0.67 4.16 0.76
N ILE A 52 -0.89 2.96 0.23
CA ILE A 52 -2.04 2.67 -0.63
C ILE A 52 -2.69 1.34 -0.24
N CYS A 53 -4.02 1.31 -0.14
CA CYS A 53 -4.76 0.08 0.17
C CYS A 53 -5.30 -0.61 -1.08
N ASN A 54 -5.73 -1.87 -0.94
CA ASN A 54 -6.29 -2.66 -2.04
C ASN A 54 -7.49 -1.99 -2.72
N GLU A 55 -8.42 -1.43 -1.94
CA GLU A 55 -9.63 -0.79 -2.50
C GLU A 55 -9.28 0.41 -3.39
N CYS A 56 -8.29 1.22 -2.98
CA CYS A 56 -7.82 2.34 -3.78
C CYS A 56 -7.13 1.87 -5.06
N ILE A 57 -6.41 0.75 -5.03
CA ILE A 57 -5.80 0.16 -6.23
C ILE A 57 -6.87 -0.27 -7.22
N ASP A 58 -7.95 -0.90 -6.75
CA ASP A 58 -9.06 -1.34 -7.60
C ASP A 58 -9.73 -0.14 -8.29
N ILE A 59 -10.04 0.91 -7.53
CA ILE A 59 -10.61 2.15 -8.07
C ILE A 59 -9.66 2.80 -9.08
N CYS A 60 -8.37 2.92 -8.76
CA CYS A 60 -7.38 3.48 -9.67
C CYS A 60 -7.28 2.65 -10.96
N ASN A 61 -7.29 1.32 -10.87
CA ASN A 61 -7.25 0.44 -12.03
C ASN A 61 -8.47 0.62 -12.93
N ASP A 62 -9.66 0.82 -12.36
CA ASP A 62 -10.87 1.01 -13.14
C ASP A 62 -10.88 2.36 -13.87
N ILE A 63 -10.43 3.43 -13.20
CA ILE A 63 -10.23 4.75 -13.84
C ILE A 63 -9.23 4.65 -15.00
N ILE A 64 -8.11 3.94 -14.81
CA ILE A 64 -7.08 3.75 -15.85
C ILE A 64 -7.63 2.94 -17.03
N LYS A 65 -8.40 1.87 -16.78
CA LYS A 65 -9.04 1.08 -17.84
C LYS A 65 -10.05 1.92 -18.63
N GLU A 66 -10.86 2.73 -17.95
CA GLU A 66 -11.84 3.61 -18.60
C GLU A 66 -11.16 4.65 -19.50
N ASP A 67 -10.08 5.30 -19.02
CA ASP A 67 -9.32 6.29 -19.80
C ASP A 67 -8.70 5.68 -21.08
N ASN A 68 -8.21 4.44 -20.99
CA ASN A 68 -7.68 3.71 -22.16
C ASN A 68 -8.74 3.36 -23.20
N HIS A 69 -10.01 3.23 -22.81
CA HIS A 69 -11.12 3.01 -23.74
C HIS A 69 -11.66 4.30 -24.38
N ARG A 70 -11.35 5.46 -23.79
CA ARG A 70 -11.71 6.78 -24.32
C ARG A 70 -10.65 7.36 -25.28
N ARG A 71 -9.57 6.63 -25.56
CA ARG A 71 -8.54 6.99 -26.54
C ARG A 71 -8.58 6.11 -27.78
#